data_AF-A0A5R2NFI7-F1
#
_entry.id   AF-A0A5R2NFI7-F1
#
_cell.length_a   1.000
_cell.length_b   1.000
_cell.length_c   1.000
_cell.angle_alpha   90.00
_cell.angle_beta   90.00
_cell.angle_gamma   90.00
#
_symmetry.space_group_name_H-M   'P 1'
#
loop_
_entity.id
_entity.type
_entity.pdbx_description
1 polymer ?
#
loop_
_entity_poly.entity_id
_entity_poly.type
_entity_poly.pdbx_seq_one_letter_code
_entity_poly.pdbx_strand_id
1 'polypeptide(L)'
;MNLISTTGSAPVLLAAMLLVGGCGTIGGRADPAKYESMSCTELNSAVGSNASDISQTAITRGKVANTSVPRWLLGGSRVKTAVANRETARIDRLKQQQDAAVAVRARKCDGSAD
;
A
#
# COMPACT_ATOMS: atom_id res chain seq x y z
N MET A 1 56.20 -18.34 16.34
CA MET A 1 55.63 -17.19 17.07
C MET A 1 54.60 -16.51 16.17
N ASN A 2 53.35 -16.40 16.68
CA ASN A 2 52.24 -15.44 16.42
C ASN A 2 52.02 -14.85 15.01
N LEU A 3 50.86 -15.10 14.34
CA LEU A 3 49.58 -14.33 14.35
C LEU A 3 49.81 -12.86 13.91
N ILE A 4 49.11 -12.26 12.93
CA ILE A 4 47.70 -11.78 12.96
C ILE A 4 47.21 -11.43 11.52
N SER A 5 45.87 -11.41 11.34
CA SER A 5 45.08 -10.50 10.47
C SER A 5 44.91 -10.88 8.99
N THR A 6 43.72 -10.94 8.37
CA THR A 6 42.39 -10.38 8.68
C THR A 6 41.32 -11.25 8.03
N THR A 7 40.52 -11.94 8.83
CA THR A 7 39.16 -12.35 8.47
C THR A 7 38.22 -11.19 8.79
N GLY A 8 37.51 -10.65 7.80
CA GLY A 8 36.51 -9.64 8.09
C GLY A 8 35.83 -9.07 6.87
N SER A 9 34.51 -8.97 6.95
CA SER A 9 33.67 -7.96 6.27
C SER A 9 33.34 -8.09 4.79
N ALA A 10 33.22 -9.30 4.22
CA ALA A 10 32.38 -9.46 3.02
C ALA A 10 30.86 -9.38 3.31
N PRO A 11 30.30 -9.92 4.42
CA PRO A 11 28.84 -9.96 4.59
C PRO A 11 28.24 -8.64 5.09
N VAL A 12 29.06 -7.74 5.65
CA VAL A 12 28.62 -6.46 6.21
C VAL A 12 28.24 -5.47 5.11
N LEU A 13 28.96 -5.49 3.97
CA LEU A 13 28.70 -4.61 2.83
C LEU A 13 27.39 -4.95 2.11
N LEU A 14 26.99 -6.23 2.07
CA LEU A 14 25.71 -6.66 1.49
C LEU A 14 24.51 -6.31 2.37
N ALA A 15 24.67 -6.31 3.70
CA ALA A 15 23.61 -5.92 4.63
C ALA A 15 23.29 -4.41 4.56
N ALA A 16 24.26 -3.56 4.22
CA ALA A 16 24.10 -2.12 4.14
C ALA A 16 23.26 -1.66 2.92
N MET A 17 23.27 -2.42 1.80
CA MET A 17 22.50 -2.06 0.60
C MET A 17 20.98 -2.28 0.73
N LEU A 18 20.52 -3.07 1.71
CA LEU A 18 19.09 -3.35 1.92
C LEU A 18 18.35 -2.23 2.70
N LEU A 19 19.08 -1.25 3.26
CA LEU A 19 18.51 -0.18 4.07
C LEU A 19 18.09 1.07 3.27
N VAL A 20 18.34 1.10 1.96
CA VAL A 20 17.96 2.22 1.06
C VAL A 20 16.56 2.00 0.43
N GLY A 21 15.80 1.01 0.92
CA GLY A 21 14.39 0.84 0.59
C GLY A 21 13.56 1.99 1.16
N GLY A 22 13.36 3.02 0.34
CA GLY A 22 12.81 4.32 0.73
C GLY A 22 11.55 4.27 1.58
N CYS A 23 11.52 5.14 2.58
CA CYS A 23 10.30 5.63 3.21
C CYS A 23 9.59 6.57 2.22
N GLY A 24 9.17 6.04 1.07
CA GLY A 24 8.20 6.72 0.24
C GLY A 24 6.94 6.84 1.05
N THR A 25 6.47 8.06 1.29
CA THR A 25 5.15 8.35 1.87
C THR A 25 4.06 7.87 0.91
N ILE A 26 3.94 6.56 0.73
CA ILE A 26 2.83 5.92 0.07
C ILE A 26 1.75 5.78 1.14
N GLY A 27 0.98 6.85 1.31
CA GLY A 27 -0.19 6.84 2.18
C GLY A 27 -0.27 8.04 3.10
N GLY A 28 -0.60 9.21 2.54
CA GLY A 28 -1.28 10.23 3.32
C GLY A 28 -2.59 9.65 3.86
N ARG A 29 -2.93 9.97 5.11
CA ARG A 29 -4.28 9.77 5.65
C ARG A 29 -5.29 10.41 4.70
N ALA A 30 -6.49 9.86 4.61
CA ALA A 30 -7.59 10.50 3.92
C ALA A 30 -7.77 11.90 4.53
N ASP A 31 -7.38 12.94 3.80
CA ASP A 31 -7.58 14.32 4.22
C ASP A 31 -8.92 14.78 3.64
N PRO A 32 -9.98 14.91 4.45
CA PRO A 32 -11.27 15.37 3.98
C PRO A 32 -11.19 16.79 3.40
N ALA A 33 -10.27 17.63 3.86
CA ALA A 33 -10.11 19.00 3.35
C ALA A 33 -9.69 19.03 1.87
N LYS A 34 -8.96 18.00 1.42
CA LYS A 34 -8.57 17.84 0.00
C LYS A 34 -9.79 17.70 -0.92
N TYR A 35 -10.83 17.02 -0.47
CA TYR A 35 -12.04 16.78 -1.26
C TYR A 35 -12.97 18.00 -1.26
N GLU A 36 -12.93 18.79 -0.18
CA GLU A 36 -13.72 20.02 -0.06
C GLU A 36 -13.28 21.14 -1.03
N SER A 37 -12.07 21.10 -1.57
CA SER A 37 -11.63 22.07 -2.59
C SER A 37 -11.90 21.60 -4.03
N MET A 38 -12.36 20.37 -4.25
CA MET A 38 -12.59 19.80 -5.58
C MET A 38 -13.96 20.18 -6.16
N SER A 39 -14.02 20.27 -7.48
CA SER A 39 -15.27 20.35 -8.25
C SER A 39 -15.96 18.98 -8.33
N CYS A 40 -17.26 18.95 -8.66
CA CYS A 40 -18.02 17.71 -8.76
C CYS A 40 -17.47 16.73 -9.81
N THR A 41 -16.92 17.23 -10.93
CA THR A 41 -16.29 16.41 -11.96
C THR A 41 -14.99 15.76 -11.46
N GLU A 42 -14.17 16.52 -10.75
CA GLU A 42 -12.95 16.00 -10.12
C GLU A 42 -13.29 14.98 -9.04
N LEU A 43 -14.34 15.24 -8.27
CA LEU A 43 -14.80 14.36 -7.21
C LEU A 43 -15.35 13.03 -7.76
N ASN A 44 -16.11 13.06 -8.85
CA ASN A 44 -16.55 11.87 -9.59
C ASN A 44 -15.35 11.05 -10.10
N SER A 45 -14.36 11.74 -10.67
CA SER A 45 -13.14 11.11 -11.18
C SER A 45 -12.32 10.49 -10.04
N ALA A 46 -12.21 11.17 -8.90
CA ALA A 46 -11.51 10.69 -7.72
C ALA A 46 -12.17 9.45 -7.12
N VAL A 47 -13.51 9.43 -7.00
CA VAL A 47 -14.26 8.25 -6.55
C VAL A 47 -14.02 7.07 -7.50
N GLY A 48 -14.06 7.29 -8.81
CA GLY A 48 -13.79 6.27 -9.82
C GLY A 48 -12.36 5.72 -9.76
N SER A 49 -11.36 6.61 -9.64
CA SER A 49 -9.96 6.22 -9.48
C SER A 49 -9.74 5.38 -8.22
N ASN A 50 -10.29 5.82 -7.09
CA ASN A 50 -10.19 5.07 -5.83
C ASN A 50 -10.84 3.68 -5.96
N ALA A 51 -12.00 3.57 -6.62
CA ALA A 51 -12.66 2.28 -6.86
C ALA A 51 -11.81 1.33 -7.72
N SER A 52 -11.15 1.87 -8.76
CA SER A 52 -10.20 1.11 -9.58
C SER A 52 -9.01 0.62 -8.75
N ASP A 53 -8.41 1.50 -7.96
CA ASP A 53 -7.26 1.17 -7.11
C ASP A 53 -7.61 0.12 -6.04
N ILE A 54 -8.81 0.22 -5.45
CA ILE A 54 -9.33 -0.81 -4.52
C ILE A 54 -9.40 -2.15 -5.23
N SER A 55 -9.95 -2.18 -6.43
CA SER A 55 -10.13 -3.41 -7.22
C SER A 55 -8.79 -4.04 -7.58
N GLN A 56 -7.84 -3.25 -8.08
CA GLN A 56 -6.49 -3.72 -8.41
C GLN A 56 -5.74 -4.22 -7.16
N THR A 57 -5.87 -3.52 -6.04
CA THR A 57 -5.26 -3.94 -4.77
C THR A 57 -5.89 -5.23 -4.24
N ALA A 58 -7.21 -5.36 -4.35
CA ALA A 58 -7.92 -6.59 -3.97
C ALA A 58 -7.50 -7.79 -4.83
N ILE A 59 -7.34 -7.59 -6.15
CA ILE A 59 -6.81 -8.61 -7.07
C ILE A 59 -5.38 -9.00 -6.66
N THR A 60 -4.52 -8.02 -6.37
CA THR A 60 -3.13 -8.25 -5.97
C THR A 60 -3.05 -9.01 -4.65
N ARG A 61 -3.84 -8.60 -3.65
CA ARG A 61 -4.01 -9.32 -2.39
C ARG A 61 -4.46 -10.77 -2.61
N GLY A 62 -5.42 -10.98 -3.51
CA GLY A 62 -5.87 -12.33 -3.90
C GLY A 62 -4.75 -13.16 -4.52
N LYS A 63 -3.96 -12.59 -5.41
CA LYS A 63 -2.79 -13.27 -6.02
C LYS A 63 -1.75 -13.65 -4.97
N VAL A 64 -1.42 -12.74 -4.05
CA VAL A 64 -0.49 -13.02 -2.93
C VAL A 64 -1.04 -14.14 -2.06
N ALA A 65 -2.32 -14.10 -1.70
CA ALA A 65 -2.98 -15.13 -0.90
C ALA A 65 -3.08 -16.49 -1.61
N ASN A 66 -3.11 -16.52 -2.94
CA ASN A 66 -3.17 -17.76 -3.71
C ASN A 66 -1.79 -18.34 -4.06
N THR A 67 -0.71 -17.58 -3.91
CA THR A 67 0.64 -18.06 -4.24
C THR A 67 1.03 -19.21 -3.32
N SER A 68 1.44 -20.35 -3.90
CA SER A 68 1.92 -21.50 -3.14
C SER A 68 3.34 -21.22 -2.66
N VAL A 69 3.59 -21.48 -1.38
CA VAL A 69 4.93 -21.34 -0.79
C VAL A 69 5.44 -22.74 -0.47
N PRO A 70 6.59 -23.17 -1.02
CA PRO A 70 7.16 -24.47 -0.72
C PRO A 70 7.41 -24.66 0.77
N ARG A 71 7.19 -25.90 1.26
CA ARG A 71 7.35 -26.25 2.69
C ARG A 71 8.78 -26.08 3.22
N TRP A 72 9.78 -26.21 2.35
CA TRP A 72 11.19 -26.04 2.72
C TRP A 72 11.58 -24.58 2.95
N LEU A 73 10.76 -23.62 2.49
CA LEU A 73 11.02 -22.20 2.70
C LEU A 73 10.52 -21.78 4.10
N LEU A 74 11.39 -21.94 5.09
CA LEU A 74 11.13 -21.57 6.47
C LEU A 74 10.65 -20.12 6.58
N GLY A 75 9.50 -19.90 7.21
CA GLY A 75 8.90 -18.57 7.36
C GLY A 75 8.23 -17.99 6.11
N GLY A 76 8.31 -18.64 4.94
CA GLY A 76 7.70 -18.12 3.72
C GLY A 76 6.18 -17.98 3.81
N SER A 77 5.49 -18.86 4.55
CA SER A 77 4.06 -18.72 4.84
C SER A 77 3.75 -17.47 5.67
N ARG A 78 4.61 -17.12 6.62
CA ARG A 78 4.47 -15.92 7.45
C ARG A 78 4.66 -14.66 6.62
N VAL A 79 5.64 -14.65 5.73
CA VAL A 79 5.85 -13.52 4.79
C VAL A 79 4.65 -13.35 3.88
N LYS A 80 4.14 -14.44 3.28
CA LYS A 80 2.91 -14.41 2.46
C LYS A 80 1.75 -13.79 3.22
N THR A 81 1.50 -14.21 4.47
CA THR A 81 0.46 -13.63 5.31
C THR A 81 0.73 -12.15 5.62
N ALA A 82 1.98 -11.78 5.92
CA ALA A 82 2.33 -10.39 6.19
C ALA A 82 2.09 -9.48 4.97
N VAL A 83 2.44 -9.93 3.76
CA VAL A 83 2.18 -9.18 2.52
C VAL A 83 0.68 -9.10 2.26
N ALA A 84 -0.06 -10.21 2.41
CA ALA A 84 -1.52 -10.18 2.25
C ALA A 84 -2.20 -9.21 3.24
N ASN A 85 -1.75 -9.17 4.49
CA ASN A 85 -2.23 -8.24 5.51
C ASN A 85 -1.89 -6.78 5.18
N ARG A 86 -0.70 -6.53 4.60
CA ARG A 86 -0.32 -5.20 4.13
C ARG A 86 -1.24 -4.71 3.00
N GLU A 87 -1.57 -5.58 2.06
CA GLU A 87 -2.52 -5.23 0.99
C GLU A 87 -3.94 -5.02 1.55
N THR A 88 -4.36 -5.81 2.55
CA THR A 88 -5.63 -5.56 3.26
C THR A 88 -5.65 -4.17 3.91
N ALA A 89 -4.60 -3.79 4.64
CA ALA A 89 -4.51 -2.46 5.24
C ALA A 89 -4.51 -1.34 4.18
N ARG A 90 -3.98 -1.59 2.98
CA ARG A 90 -4.04 -0.65 1.86
C ARG A 90 -5.46 -0.51 1.30
N ILE A 91 -6.20 -1.61 1.16
CA ILE A 91 -7.61 -1.60 0.76
C ILE A 91 -8.44 -0.78 1.76
N ASP A 92 -8.26 -1.00 3.05
CA ASP A 92 -9.04 -0.29 4.08
C ASP A 92 -8.82 1.23 4.04
N ARG A 93 -7.58 1.66 3.76
CA ARG A 93 -7.28 3.09 3.55
C ARG A 93 -7.93 3.65 2.30
N LEU A 94 -7.89 2.92 1.19
CA LEU A 94 -8.55 3.36 -0.04
C LEU A 94 -10.08 3.44 0.13
N LYS A 95 -10.67 2.52 0.90
CA LYS A 95 -12.09 2.58 1.28
C LYS A 95 -12.40 3.83 2.10
N GLN A 96 -11.59 4.13 3.12
CA GLN A 96 -11.75 5.37 3.90
C GLN A 96 -11.69 6.63 3.01
N GLN A 97 -10.79 6.65 2.02
CA GLN A 97 -10.71 7.76 1.06
C GLN A 97 -11.94 7.82 0.14
N GLN A 98 -12.42 6.67 -0.33
CA GLN A 98 -13.64 6.58 -1.12
C GLN A 98 -14.85 7.07 -0.31
N ASP A 99 -15.03 6.61 0.92
CA ASP A 99 -16.14 7.01 1.79
C ASP A 99 -16.11 8.52 2.07
N ALA A 100 -14.92 9.08 2.32
CA ALA A 100 -14.76 10.53 2.50
C ALA A 100 -15.15 11.31 1.23
N ALA A 101 -14.66 10.88 0.05
CA ALA A 101 -15.00 11.52 -1.22
C ALA A 101 -16.49 11.40 -1.57
N VAL A 102 -17.10 10.25 -1.29
CA VAL A 102 -18.55 10.01 -1.49
C VAL A 102 -19.37 10.88 -0.54
N ALA A 103 -18.96 11.02 0.72
CA ALA A 103 -19.64 11.88 1.69
C ALA A 103 -19.60 13.36 1.29
N VAL A 104 -18.47 13.85 0.80
CA VAL A 104 -18.36 15.22 0.27
C VAL A 104 -19.18 15.38 -1.01
N ARG A 105 -19.17 14.36 -1.88
CA ARG A 105 -19.94 14.36 -3.13
C ARG A 105 -21.43 14.47 -2.87
N ALA A 106 -21.97 13.67 -1.94
CA ALA A 106 -23.37 13.75 -1.57
C ALA A 106 -23.72 15.17 -1.10
N ARG A 107 -22.89 15.78 -0.23
CA ARG A 107 -23.15 17.13 0.27
C ARG A 107 -23.08 18.23 -0.80
N LYS A 108 -22.13 18.13 -1.73
CA LYS A 108 -21.82 19.20 -2.70
C LYS A 108 -22.54 19.05 -4.04
N CYS A 109 -22.74 17.81 -4.49
CA CYS A 109 -23.11 17.50 -5.87
C CYS A 109 -24.53 16.94 -5.99
N ASP A 110 -25.29 16.84 -4.90
CA ASP A 110 -26.71 16.45 -4.91
C ASP A 110 -27.61 17.43 -5.70
N GLY A 111 -27.09 18.58 -6.14
CA GLY A 111 -27.74 19.50 -7.09
C GLY A 111 -27.21 19.43 -8.53
N SER A 112 -26.34 18.47 -8.87
CA SER A 112 -25.72 18.32 -10.20
C SER A 112 -26.29 17.14 -11.00
N ALA A 113 -27.37 16.52 -10.51
CA ALA A 113 -28.14 15.52 -11.23
C ALA A 113 -29.41 16.15 -11.80
N ASP A 114 -29.23 17.21 -12.60
CA ASP A 114 -30.22 17.75 -13.54
C ASP A 114 -29.51 18.08 -14.86
#